data_AF-A0A961JS58-F1
#
_entry.id   AF-A0A961JS58-F1
#
_cell.length_a   1.000
_cell.length_b   1.000
_cell.length_c   1.000
_cell.angle_alpha   90.00
_cell.angle_beta   90.00
_cell.angle_gamma   90.00
#
_symmetry.space_group_name_H-M   'P 1'
#
loop_
_entity.id
_entity.type
_entity.pdbx_description
1 polymer ?
#
loop_
_entity_poly.entity_id
_entity_poly.type
_entity_poly.pdbx_seq_one_letter_code
_entity_poly.pdbx_strand_id
1 'polypeptide(L)'
;MAETTAETIVEIDLHTPLARVLPVSGLGMVTIRADLDRCGDALAEAVGLPLPAPVRIVTEADRALGWMSPDELLLVLPAAGVG
;
A
#
# COMPACT_ATOMS: atom_id res chain seq x y z
N MET A 1 12.19 25.18 -49.11
CA MET A 1 12.84 23.99 -48.52
C MET A 1 11.93 23.55 -47.38
N ALA A 2 11.30 22.39 -47.48
CA ALA A 2 10.45 21.84 -46.43
C ALA A 2 11.22 20.71 -45.76
N GLU A 3 11.50 20.87 -44.47
CA GLU A 3 12.18 19.89 -43.63
C GLU A 3 11.10 18.95 -43.07
N THR A 4 11.07 17.72 -43.56
CA THR A 4 10.19 16.67 -43.03
C THR A 4 10.89 16.03 -41.85
N THR A 5 10.41 16.34 -40.64
CA THR A 5 10.82 15.68 -39.40
C THR A 5 10.24 14.27 -39.40
N ALA A 6 11.09 13.25 -39.36
CA ALA A 6 10.67 11.86 -39.23
C ALA A 6 10.13 11.62 -37.81
N GLU A 7 8.82 11.36 -37.69
CA GLU A 7 8.23 10.83 -36.45
C GLU A 7 8.83 9.46 -36.16
N THR A 8 9.44 9.31 -34.98
CA THR A 8 9.86 8.00 -34.47
C THR A 8 8.64 7.27 -33.94
N ILE A 9 8.19 6.24 -34.65
CA ILE A 9 7.16 5.32 -34.20
C ILE A 9 7.82 4.30 -33.28
N VAL A 10 7.43 4.27 -32.00
CA VAL A 10 7.87 3.24 -31.05
C VAL A 10 7.02 1.99 -31.27
N GLU A 11 7.63 0.93 -31.76
CA GLU A 11 6.99 -0.38 -31.90
C GLU A 11 6.83 -1.02 -30.50
N ILE A 12 5.61 -1.03 -29.97
CA ILE A 12 5.31 -1.73 -28.72
C ILE A 12 5.18 -3.21 -29.02
N ASP A 13 6.12 -3.97 -28.50
CA ASP A 13 6.05 -5.41 -28.53
C ASP A 13 4.95 -5.93 -27.57
N LEU A 14 3.86 -6.45 -28.16
CA LEU A 14 2.73 -7.05 -27.44
C LEU A 14 3.00 -8.49 -26.93
N HIS A 15 4.13 -9.12 -27.29
CA HIS A 15 4.46 -10.49 -26.83
C HIS A 15 5.24 -10.52 -25.51
N THR A 16 5.72 -9.37 -25.04
CA THR A 16 6.34 -9.25 -23.71
C THR A 16 5.27 -8.92 -22.66
N PRO A 17 5.12 -9.72 -21.58
CA PRO A 17 4.13 -9.44 -20.55
C PRO A 17 4.46 -8.13 -19.81
N LEU A 18 3.46 -7.25 -19.69
CA LEU A 18 3.60 -5.93 -19.06
C LEU A 18 3.82 -6.00 -17.54
N ALA A 19 3.37 -7.07 -16.89
CA ALA A 19 3.52 -7.27 -15.46
C ALA A 19 3.53 -8.76 -15.09
N ARG A 20 4.22 -9.09 -14.00
CA ARG A 20 4.16 -10.41 -13.36
C ARG A 20 3.40 -10.29 -12.05
N VAL A 21 2.30 -11.01 -11.93
CA VAL A 21 1.54 -11.12 -10.69
C VAL A 21 2.03 -12.36 -9.95
N LEU A 22 2.41 -12.18 -8.69
CA LEU A 22 2.85 -13.26 -7.82
C LEU A 22 2.02 -13.23 -6.53
N PRO A 23 1.69 -14.40 -5.94
CA PRO A 23 1.12 -14.44 -4.62
C PRO A 23 2.11 -13.89 -3.59
N VAL A 24 1.61 -13.09 -2.65
CA VAL A 24 2.34 -12.69 -1.44
C VAL A 24 1.72 -13.47 -0.29
N SER A 25 2.55 -14.23 0.43
CA SER A 25 2.15 -15.06 1.58
C SER A 25 2.89 -14.61 2.83
N GLY A 26 2.48 -15.13 4.00
CA GLY A 26 3.14 -14.82 5.28
C GLY A 26 2.78 -13.46 5.87
N LEU A 27 1.73 -12.80 5.38
CA LEU A 27 1.20 -11.57 5.96
C LEU A 27 -0.05 -11.85 6.80
N GLY A 28 -0.12 -11.21 7.97
CA GLY A 28 -1.31 -11.05 8.77
C GLY A 28 -1.99 -9.72 8.48
N MET A 29 -3.30 -9.68 8.65
CA MET A 29 -4.12 -8.48 8.47
C MET A 29 -5.04 -8.33 9.66
N VAL A 30 -5.04 -7.13 10.26
CA VAL A 30 -5.93 -6.77 11.37
C VAL A 30 -6.70 -5.52 10.99
N THR A 31 -8.02 -5.65 10.88
CA THR A 31 -8.92 -4.50 10.76
C THR A 31 -9.13 -3.88 12.13
N ILE A 32 -8.95 -2.57 12.22
CA ILE A 32 -9.13 -1.80 13.45
C ILE A 32 -10.29 -0.84 13.20
N ARG A 33 -11.35 -0.95 14.01
CA ARG A 33 -12.47 0.00 14.03
C ARG A 33 -12.41 0.82 15.30
N ALA A 34 -12.32 2.14 15.15
CA ALA A 34 -12.14 3.02 16.28
C ALA A 34 -12.60 4.45 15.98
N ASP A 35 -12.97 5.18 17.02
CA ASP A 35 -13.09 6.63 16.96
C ASP A 35 -11.67 7.23 16.98
N LEU A 36 -11.15 7.56 15.79
CA LEU A 36 -9.77 8.01 15.61
C LEU A 36 -9.52 9.38 16.24
N ASP A 37 -10.54 10.22 16.36
CA ASP A 37 -10.43 11.52 17.04
C ASP A 37 -10.22 11.32 18.56
N ARG A 38 -10.79 10.25 19.13
CA ARG A 38 -10.70 9.95 20.56
C ARG A 38 -9.47 9.13 20.95
N CYS A 39 -9.04 8.18 20.11
CA CYS A 39 -8.01 7.20 20.50
C CYS A 39 -6.84 7.08 19.52
N GLY A 40 -6.69 8.02 18.59
CA GLY A 40 -5.66 7.99 17.56
C GLY A 40 -4.23 7.86 18.11
N ASP A 41 -3.89 8.64 19.13
CA ASP A 41 -2.54 8.63 19.73
C ASP A 41 -2.23 7.28 20.39
N ALA A 42 -3.18 6.74 21.18
CA ALA A 42 -3.03 5.43 21.81
C ALA A 42 -2.91 4.30 20.78
N LEU A 43 -3.61 4.44 19.65
CA LEU A 43 -3.50 3.50 18.55
C LEU A 43 -2.13 3.56 17.88
N ALA A 44 -1.64 4.76 17.58
CA ALA A 44 -0.32 4.95 16.99
C ALA A 44 0.79 4.37 17.90
N GLU A 45 0.67 4.59 19.21
CA GLU A 45 1.57 4.00 20.21
C GLU A 45 1.49 2.47 20.22
N ALA A 46 0.29 1.90 20.27
CA ALA A 46 0.10 0.44 20.31
C ALA A 46 0.57 -0.28 19.04
N VAL A 47 0.36 0.34 17.87
CA VAL A 47 0.80 -0.21 16.58
C VAL A 47 2.30 0.03 16.37
N GLY A 48 2.85 1.09 16.96
CA GLY A 48 4.22 1.54 16.73
C GLY A 48 4.41 2.16 15.34
N LEU A 49 3.34 2.72 14.76
CA LEU A 49 3.35 3.43 13.47
C LEU A 49 2.54 4.72 13.61
N PRO A 50 2.93 5.82 12.96
CA PRO A 50 2.09 7.01 12.90
C PRO A 50 0.77 6.71 12.17
N LEU A 51 -0.29 7.44 12.54
CA LEU A 51 -1.56 7.33 11.83
C LEU A 51 -1.43 7.80 10.37
N PRO A 52 -1.97 7.05 9.40
CA PRO A 52 -1.99 7.49 8.02
C PRO A 52 -2.98 8.65 7.84
N ALA A 53 -2.61 9.58 6.94
CA ALA A 53 -3.56 10.55 6.43
C ALA A 53 -4.67 9.85 5.61
N PRO A 54 -5.84 10.49 5.39
CA PRO A 54 -6.91 9.92 4.58
C PRO A 54 -6.43 9.44 3.20
N VAL A 55 -6.81 8.22 2.82
CA VAL A 55 -6.43 7.57 1.55
C VAL A 55 -4.91 7.42 1.40
N ARG A 56 -4.20 7.25 2.52
CA ARG A 56 -2.75 6.97 2.55
C ARG A 56 -2.45 5.70 3.34
N ILE A 57 -1.22 5.23 3.15
CA ILE A 57 -0.62 4.14 3.88
C ILE A 57 0.71 4.62 4.46
N VAL A 58 0.96 4.27 5.71
CA VAL A 58 2.27 4.39 6.34
C VAL A 58 2.91 3.02 6.32
N THR A 59 4.18 2.93 5.92
CA THR A 59 4.95 1.69 5.87
C THR A 59 6.26 1.87 6.62
N GLU A 60 6.56 0.98 7.55
CA GLU A 60 7.89 0.87 8.16
C GLU A 60 8.29 -0.60 8.26
N ALA A 61 9.47 -0.93 7.71
CA ALA A 61 9.98 -2.30 7.61
C ALA A 61 8.95 -3.26 6.97
N ASP A 62 8.47 -4.24 7.74
CA ASP A 62 7.54 -5.30 7.33
C ASP A 62 6.08 -5.01 7.75
N ARG A 63 5.81 -3.81 8.26
CA ARG A 63 4.50 -3.39 8.72
C ARG A 63 3.96 -2.21 7.92
N ALA A 64 2.65 -2.18 7.77
CA ALA A 64 1.95 -1.09 7.12
C ALA A 64 0.61 -0.79 7.80
N LEU A 65 0.28 0.48 7.98
CA LEU A 65 -1.00 0.93 8.48
C LEU A 65 -1.70 1.74 7.38
N GLY A 66 -2.77 1.17 6.82
CA GLY A 66 -3.56 1.77 5.76
C GLY A 66 -4.84 2.42 6.27
N TRP A 67 -5.15 3.61 5.74
CA TRP A 67 -6.45 4.25 5.95
C TRP A 67 -7.51 3.61 5.06
N MET A 68 -8.64 3.18 5.64
CA MET A 68 -9.76 2.58 4.91
C MET A 68 -11.01 3.48 4.95
N SER A 69 -11.32 4.06 6.10
CA SER A 69 -12.42 5.02 6.31
C SER A 69 -12.11 5.92 7.51
N PRO A 70 -12.93 6.96 7.81
CA PRO A 70 -12.73 7.82 8.97
C PRO A 70 -12.66 7.09 10.33
N ASP A 71 -13.21 5.87 10.40
CA ASP A 71 -13.26 5.04 11.60
C ASP A 71 -12.62 3.66 11.42
N GLU A 72 -11.88 3.44 10.32
CA GLU A 72 -11.31 2.14 9.98
C GLU A 72 -9.89 2.23 9.43
N LEU A 73 -9.02 1.39 9.99
CA LEU A 73 -7.65 1.18 9.54
C LEU A 73 -7.39 -0.30 9.28
N LEU A 74 -6.43 -0.58 8.40
CA LEU A 74 -5.92 -1.93 8.14
C LEU A 74 -4.44 -1.98 8.53
N LEU A 75 -4.11 -2.78 9.54
CA LEU A 75 -2.73 -3.13 9.87
C LEU A 75 -2.32 -4.38 9.09
N VAL A 76 -1.28 -4.27 8.29
CA VAL A 76 -0.60 -5.38 7.62
C VAL A 76 0.75 -5.59 8.31
N LEU A 77 1.07 -6.84 8.64
CA LEU A 77 2.29 -7.21 9.37
C LEU A 77 2.68 -8.65 9.00
N PRO A 78 3.87 -9.16 9.35
CA PRO A 78 4.14 -10.59 9.24
C PRO A 78 3.11 -11.39 10.04
N ALA A 79 2.62 -12.47 9.46
CA ALA A 79 1.78 -13.41 10.19
C ALA A 79 2.59 -13.96 11.37
N ALA A 80 2.08 -13.79 12.59
CA ALA A 80 2.62 -14.51 13.75
C ALA A 80 2.48 -16.00 13.45
N GLY A 81 3.59 -16.72 13.34
CA GLY A 81 3.55 -18.17 13.16
C GLY A 81 2.69 -18.79 14.26
N VAL A 82 1.78 -19.69 13.89
CA VAL A 82 1.18 -20.61 14.86
C VAL A 82 2.33 -21.49 15.38
N GLY A 83 2.77 -21.20 16.60
CA GLY A 83 3.66 -22.08 17.36
C GLY A 83 2.96 -23.36 17.78
#